data_AF-A0A9P5NMR0-F1
#
_entry.id   AF-A0A9P5NMR0-F1
#
_cell.length_a   1.000
_cell.length_b   1.000
_cell.length_c   1.000
_cell.angle_alpha   90.00
_cell.angle_beta   90.00
_cell.angle_gamma   90.00
#
_symmetry.space_group_name_H-M   'P 1'
#
loop_
_entity.id
_entity.type
_entity.pdbx_description
1 polymer ?
#
loop_
_entity_poly.entity_id
_entity_poly.type
_entity_poly.pdbx_seq_one_letter_code
_entity_poly.pdbx_strand_id
1 'polypeptide(L)'
;MSEKLDKLYADIMKAHPFGIAMYRPLPSSVFGPGCCGYFDHDGSWNPIVHLMDTESLLRKGLELPDEELERAPVDNGITWGPMVSSNIKATKASISGGVAPATGIPVTAAVVYSYAVDREVGAVLLTSSPVSHEHYIGTTPFTNWCKKNARIILKRWPEIKERSLWIITSTYSTKKCAINLSRSGGRGLQVGFNVDVSAFGQAGSGGEWYRNKMDQGWAEYTTEVSSFATENIAY
;
A
#
# COMPACT_ATOMS: atom_id res chain seq x y z
N MET A 1 -15.93 -20.72 4.70
CA MET A 1 -15.35 -19.54 5.39
C MET A 1 -15.09 -18.47 4.34
N SER A 2 -15.63 -17.27 4.50
CA SER A 2 -15.24 -16.15 3.62
C SER A 2 -13.76 -15.87 3.84
N GLU A 3 -12.97 -15.90 2.78
CA GLU A 3 -11.59 -15.44 2.82
C GLU A 3 -11.56 -13.95 3.17
N LYS A 4 -10.61 -13.53 4.02
CA LYS A 4 -10.47 -12.13 4.39
C LYS A 4 -9.78 -11.37 3.25
N LEU A 5 -10.29 -10.18 2.95
CA LEU A 5 -9.88 -9.41 1.77
C LEU A 5 -8.40 -8.99 1.81
N ASP A 6 -7.86 -8.77 3.00
CA ASP A 6 -6.44 -8.45 3.23
C ASP A 6 -5.52 -9.60 2.78
N LYS A 7 -5.85 -10.84 3.16
CA LYS A 7 -5.11 -12.03 2.76
C LYS A 7 -5.22 -12.28 1.26
N LEU A 8 -6.45 -12.24 0.74
CA LEU A 8 -6.70 -12.42 -0.69
C LEU A 8 -5.93 -11.38 -1.52
N TYR A 9 -5.97 -10.10 -1.11
CA TYR A 9 -5.26 -9.03 -1.79
C TYR A 9 -3.74 -9.23 -1.77
N ALA A 10 -3.17 -9.56 -0.60
CA ALA A 10 -1.75 -9.88 -0.47
C ALA A 10 -1.35 -11.07 -1.38
N ASP A 11 -2.17 -12.12 -1.42
CA ASP A 11 -1.90 -13.33 -2.18
C ASP A 11 -1.93 -13.12 -3.69
N ILE A 12 -2.84 -12.30 -4.23
CA ILE A 12 -2.90 -12.04 -5.68
C ILE A 12 -1.90 -10.96 -6.13
N MET A 13 -1.42 -10.12 -5.22
CA MET A 13 -0.40 -9.10 -5.49
C MET A 13 1.03 -9.61 -5.30
N LYS A 14 1.23 -10.82 -4.78
CA LYS A 14 2.56 -11.43 -4.53
C LYS A 14 3.44 -11.62 -5.77
N ALA A 15 2.89 -11.47 -6.97
CA ALA A 15 3.65 -11.48 -8.21
C ALA A 15 4.64 -10.30 -8.31
N HIS A 16 4.42 -9.24 -7.52
CA HIS A 16 5.32 -8.09 -7.43
C HIS A 16 6.43 -8.34 -6.39
N PRO A 17 7.70 -7.95 -6.67
CA PRO A 17 8.85 -8.25 -5.81
C PRO A 17 9.01 -7.31 -4.60
N PHE A 18 7.95 -6.61 -4.18
CA PHE A 18 8.02 -5.51 -3.19
C PHE A 18 7.57 -5.94 -1.77
N GLY A 19 7.50 -7.24 -1.50
CA GLY A 19 7.02 -7.79 -0.24
C GLY A 19 5.50 -7.98 -0.24
N ILE A 20 4.85 -7.65 0.88
CA ILE A 20 3.42 -7.92 1.09
C ILE A 20 2.61 -6.65 0.84
N ALA A 21 1.67 -6.71 -0.11
CA ALA A 21 0.78 -5.61 -0.41
C ALA A 21 -0.34 -5.49 0.64
N MET A 22 -0.52 -4.29 1.20
CA MET A 22 -1.57 -4.03 2.20
C MET A 22 -2.87 -3.59 1.52
N TYR A 23 -3.98 -4.28 1.82
CA TYR A 23 -5.31 -3.88 1.33
C TYR A 23 -5.82 -2.58 1.99
N ARG A 24 -5.40 -2.36 3.23
CA ARG A 24 -5.62 -1.14 4.01
C ARG A 24 -4.26 -0.55 4.38
N PRO A 25 -3.69 0.33 3.55
CA PRO A 25 -2.41 0.97 3.82
C PRO A 25 -2.46 1.75 5.14
N LEU A 26 -1.35 1.76 5.86
CA LEU A 26 -1.21 2.46 7.14
C LEU A 26 -0.34 3.69 6.97
N PRO A 27 -0.56 4.76 7.76
CA PRO A 27 0.34 5.90 7.78
C PRO A 27 1.76 5.47 8.20
N SER A 28 2.78 6.00 7.52
CA SER A 28 4.19 5.71 7.85
C SER A 28 4.58 6.10 9.29
N SER A 29 3.82 7.02 9.92
CA SER A 29 4.00 7.41 11.32
C SER A 29 3.68 6.31 12.34
N VAL A 30 2.89 5.29 11.96
CA VAL A 30 2.50 4.18 12.83
C VAL A 30 2.97 2.81 12.33
N PHE A 31 3.37 2.75 11.06
CA PHE A 31 3.81 1.54 10.39
C PHE A 31 5.00 1.84 9.48
N GLY A 32 6.21 1.59 9.98
CA GLY A 32 7.46 1.84 9.26
C GLY A 32 8.57 0.91 9.73
N PRO A 33 9.75 0.96 9.09
CA PRO A 33 10.88 0.13 9.48
C PRO A 33 11.23 0.33 10.96
N GLY A 34 11.35 -0.76 11.71
CA GLY A 34 11.60 -0.77 13.15
C GLY A 34 10.34 -0.95 13.99
N CYS A 35 9.15 -0.81 13.41
CA CYS A 35 7.90 -1.14 14.09
C CYS A 35 7.78 -2.65 14.34
N CYS A 36 7.40 -3.02 15.56
CA CYS A 36 7.13 -4.38 15.99
C CYS A 36 5.69 -4.46 16.51
N GLY A 37 4.94 -5.46 16.07
CA GLY A 37 3.51 -5.57 16.37
C GLY A 37 2.87 -6.81 15.77
N TYR A 38 1.55 -6.81 15.68
CA TYR A 38 0.77 -7.88 15.03
C TYR A 38 -0.46 -7.33 14.33
N PHE A 39 -1.02 -8.12 13.43
CA PHE A 39 -2.33 -7.85 12.83
C PHE A 39 -3.42 -8.61 13.60
N ASP A 40 -4.51 -7.93 13.95
CA ASP A 40 -5.65 -8.56 14.61
C ASP A 40 -6.53 -9.35 13.63
N HIS A 41 -7.72 -9.76 14.09
CA HIS A 41 -8.63 -10.55 13.30
C HIS A 41 -9.27 -9.76 12.16
N ASP A 42 -9.30 -8.44 12.25
CA ASP A 42 -9.84 -7.60 11.18
C ASP A 42 -8.74 -7.19 10.20
N GLY A 43 -7.48 -7.55 10.48
CA GLY A 43 -6.32 -7.13 9.71
C GLY A 43 -5.84 -5.73 10.10
N SER A 44 -6.20 -5.25 11.30
CA SER A 44 -5.76 -3.96 11.81
C SER A 44 -4.43 -4.10 12.55
N TRP A 45 -3.54 -3.14 12.35
CA TRP A 45 -2.21 -3.14 12.96
C TRP A 45 -2.25 -2.74 14.43
N ASN A 46 -1.62 -3.56 15.27
CA ASN A 46 -1.51 -3.35 16.70
C ASN A 46 -0.02 -3.21 17.05
N PRO A 47 0.49 -1.97 17.20
CA PRO A 47 1.89 -1.74 17.52
C PRO A 47 2.20 -2.14 18.97
N ILE A 48 3.30 -2.88 19.15
CA ILE A 48 3.83 -3.24 20.46
C ILE A 48 4.90 -2.24 20.88
N VAL A 49 5.88 -2.02 20.01
CA VAL A 49 7.05 -1.17 20.26
C VAL A 49 7.71 -0.78 18.94
N HIS A 50 8.52 0.28 18.95
CA HIS A 50 9.45 0.61 17.89
C HIS A 50 10.87 0.30 18.38
N LEU A 51 11.68 -0.42 17.60
CA LEU A 51 12.99 -0.90 18.07
C LEU A 51 14.02 0.22 18.32
N MET A 52 13.80 1.41 17.75
CA MET A 52 14.61 2.61 18.07
C MET A 52 14.08 3.42 19.26
N ASP A 53 12.93 3.05 19.84
CA ASP A 53 12.37 3.70 21.03
C ASP A 53 12.85 2.96 22.28
N THR A 54 14.07 3.29 22.70
CA THR A 54 14.76 2.70 23.86
C THR A 54 13.92 2.81 25.13
N GLU A 55 13.29 3.96 25.37
CA GLU A 55 12.48 4.19 26.57
C GLU A 55 11.26 3.27 26.60
N SER A 56 10.56 3.12 25.47
CA SER A 56 9.41 2.23 25.35
C SER A 56 9.78 0.75 25.50
N LEU A 57 10.92 0.33 24.94
CA LEU A 57 11.46 -1.03 25.14
C LEU A 57 11.67 -1.32 26.62
N LEU A 58 12.46 -0.49 27.31
CA LEU A 58 12.80 -0.69 28.72
C LEU A 58 11.56 -0.64 29.63
N ARG A 59 10.64 0.30 29.40
CA ARG A 59 9.36 0.39 30.13
C ARG A 59 8.49 -0.87 29.96
N LYS A 60 8.60 -1.54 28.82
CA LYS A 60 7.90 -2.80 28.54
C LYS A 60 8.67 -4.03 29.04
N GLY A 61 9.84 -3.84 29.64
CA GLY A 61 10.74 -4.90 30.07
C GLY A 61 11.37 -5.66 28.90
N LEU A 62 11.43 -5.04 27.72
CA LEU A 62 12.07 -5.60 26.55
C LEU A 62 13.53 -5.15 26.52
N GLU A 63 14.40 -6.06 26.10
CA GLU A 63 15.82 -5.79 25.88
C GLU A 63 16.03 -5.02 24.58
N LEU A 64 17.13 -4.28 24.51
CA LEU A 64 17.54 -3.55 23.31
C LEU A 64 18.14 -4.51 22.27
N PRO A 65 18.14 -4.16 20.98
CA PRO A 65 18.96 -4.85 19.98
C PRO A 65 20.44 -4.81 20.39
N ASP A 66 21.13 -5.95 20.30
CA ASP A 66 22.56 -6.04 20.64
C ASP A 66 23.47 -5.42 19.56
N GLU A 67 22.98 -5.44 18.31
CA GLU A 67 23.65 -4.89 17.14
C GLU A 67 22.96 -3.58 16.71
N GLU A 68 23.73 -2.66 16.15
CA GLU A 68 23.19 -1.44 15.57
C GLU A 68 22.26 -1.76 14.40
N LEU A 69 21.10 -1.11 14.35
CA LEU A 69 20.15 -1.26 13.25
C LEU A 69 20.52 -0.26 12.16
N GLU A 70 21.29 -0.69 11.16
CA GLU A 70 21.76 0.16 10.07
C GLU A 70 20.64 0.45 9.04
N ARG A 71 20.27 1.72 8.89
CA ARG A 71 19.30 2.16 7.87
C ARG A 71 19.99 2.35 6.53
N ALA A 72 19.37 1.85 5.47
CA ALA A 72 19.78 2.19 4.12
C ALA A 72 19.38 3.64 3.78
N PRO A 73 20.04 4.29 2.80
CA PRO A 73 19.57 5.54 2.25
C PRO A 73 18.13 5.42 1.75
N VAL A 74 17.30 6.42 2.05
CA VAL A 74 15.91 6.46 1.58
C VAL A 74 15.90 6.68 0.07
N ASP A 75 15.25 5.79 -0.67
CA ASP A 75 14.95 6.03 -2.08
C ASP A 75 13.61 6.73 -2.19
N ASN A 76 13.62 8.01 -2.54
CA ASN A 76 12.44 8.88 -2.63
C ASN A 76 12.15 9.32 -4.07
N GLY A 77 12.77 8.68 -5.07
CA GLY A 77 12.61 8.98 -6.49
C GLY A 77 11.78 7.96 -7.25
N ILE A 78 11.26 6.93 -6.57
CA ILE A 78 10.62 5.78 -7.21
C ILE A 78 9.32 6.23 -7.86
N THR A 79 9.16 5.81 -9.11
CA THR A 79 7.91 5.98 -9.84
C THR A 79 7.34 4.62 -10.19
N TRP A 80 6.11 4.40 -9.78
CA TRP A 80 5.35 3.21 -10.12
C TRP A 80 4.26 3.55 -11.13
N GLY A 81 4.09 2.64 -12.10
CA GLY A 81 2.84 2.55 -12.83
C GLY A 81 1.76 1.83 -12.01
N PRO A 82 0.55 1.69 -12.57
CA PRO A 82 -0.49 0.88 -11.98
C PRO A 82 0.04 -0.53 -11.71
N MET A 83 0.06 -0.91 -10.43
CA MET A 83 0.45 -2.24 -10.00
C MET A 83 -0.78 -3.11 -10.08
N VAL A 84 -0.77 -4.12 -10.94
CA VAL A 84 -1.92 -4.99 -11.17
C VAL A 84 -1.59 -6.44 -10.82
N SER A 85 -2.58 -7.18 -10.30
CA SER A 85 -2.44 -8.62 -10.12
C SER A 85 -2.34 -9.35 -11.47
N SER A 86 -1.81 -10.58 -11.50
CA SER A 86 -1.64 -11.39 -12.72
C SER A 86 -2.92 -11.61 -13.53
N ASN A 87 -4.09 -11.53 -12.89
CA ASN A 87 -5.39 -11.81 -13.51
C ASN A 87 -6.05 -10.56 -14.13
N ILE A 88 -5.36 -9.42 -14.16
CA ILE A 88 -5.86 -8.19 -14.76
C ILE A 88 -5.32 -8.04 -16.18
N LYS A 89 -6.23 -7.84 -17.12
CA LYS A 89 -5.91 -7.41 -18.48
C LYS A 89 -6.09 -5.91 -18.60
N ALA A 90 -5.01 -5.21 -18.92
CA ALA A 90 -5.03 -3.78 -19.24
C ALA A 90 -5.17 -3.59 -20.76
N THR A 91 -6.15 -2.80 -21.18
CA THR A 91 -6.36 -2.44 -22.60
C THR A 91 -6.38 -0.93 -22.73
N LYS A 92 -5.58 -0.37 -23.64
CA LYS A 92 -5.64 1.07 -23.96
C LYS A 92 -6.98 1.38 -24.60
N ALA A 93 -7.74 2.30 -24.02
CA ALA A 93 -8.99 2.77 -24.61
C ALA A 93 -8.66 3.79 -25.71
N SER A 94 -9.21 3.58 -26.91
CA SER A 94 -9.07 4.56 -28.00
C SER A 94 -9.89 5.81 -27.69
N ILE A 95 -9.23 6.95 -27.48
CA ILE A 95 -9.85 8.27 -27.29
C ILE A 95 -10.07 8.96 -28.67
N SER A 96 -10.05 8.20 -29.77
CA SER A 96 -10.22 8.75 -31.12
C SER A 96 -11.71 8.89 -31.44
N GLY A 97 -12.17 10.14 -31.64
CA GLY A 97 -13.46 10.40 -32.31
C GLY A 97 -14.45 11.34 -31.60
N GLY A 98 -14.03 12.16 -30.64
CA GLY A 98 -14.92 13.15 -30.00
C GLY A 98 -15.92 12.56 -29.01
N VAL A 99 -15.74 11.29 -28.60
CA VAL A 99 -16.46 10.71 -27.46
C VAL A 99 -15.88 11.31 -26.18
N ALA A 100 -16.74 11.89 -25.34
CA ALA A 100 -16.30 12.44 -24.06
C ALA A 100 -15.63 11.33 -23.23
N PRO A 101 -14.51 11.62 -22.55
CA PRO A 101 -13.91 10.68 -21.61
C PRO A 101 -14.94 10.30 -20.54
N ALA A 102 -14.76 9.10 -19.97
CA ALA A 102 -15.66 8.60 -18.94
C ALA A 102 -15.77 9.60 -17.77
N THR A 103 -16.94 9.67 -17.16
CA THR A 103 -17.26 10.65 -16.11
C THR A 103 -16.18 10.70 -15.03
N GLY A 104 -15.52 11.84 -14.85
CA GLY A 104 -14.44 12.00 -13.86
C GLY A 104 -13.02 11.87 -14.42
N ILE A 105 -12.86 11.45 -15.67
CA ILE A 105 -11.60 11.54 -16.40
C ILE A 105 -11.63 12.83 -17.24
N PRO A 106 -10.67 13.75 -17.08
CA PRO A 106 -10.65 14.99 -17.84
C PRO A 106 -10.27 14.73 -19.30
N VAL A 107 -10.72 15.61 -20.21
CA VAL A 107 -10.31 15.61 -21.63
C VAL A 107 -8.81 15.84 -21.81
N THR A 108 -8.14 16.38 -20.80
CA THR A 108 -6.68 16.58 -20.77
C THR A 108 -5.90 15.31 -20.42
N ALA A 109 -6.57 14.21 -20.05
CA ALA A 109 -5.88 12.94 -19.82
C ALA A 109 -5.23 12.47 -21.13
N ALA A 110 -3.91 12.28 -21.11
CA ALA A 110 -3.13 11.87 -22.27
C ALA A 110 -3.48 10.44 -22.73
N VAL A 111 -3.79 9.55 -21.77
CA VAL A 111 -4.13 8.16 -22.06
C VAL A 111 -5.15 7.63 -21.07
N VAL A 112 -6.06 6.78 -21.53
CA VAL A 112 -7.03 6.04 -20.70
C VAL A 112 -6.82 4.54 -20.88
N TYR A 113 -6.74 3.82 -19.76
CA TYR A 113 -6.68 2.36 -19.72
C TYR A 113 -7.94 1.78 -19.10
N SER A 114 -8.41 0.68 -19.67
CA SER A 114 -9.44 -0.18 -19.09
C SER A 114 -8.78 -1.41 -18.48
N TYR A 115 -9.01 -1.65 -17.20
CA TYR A 115 -8.54 -2.82 -16.45
C TYR A 115 -9.70 -3.77 -16.21
N ALA A 116 -9.62 -4.98 -16.74
CA ALA A 116 -10.65 -6.00 -16.56
C ALA A 116 -10.05 -7.26 -15.95
N VAL A 117 -10.82 -7.91 -15.07
CA VAL A 117 -10.45 -9.20 -14.48
C VAL A 117 -10.69 -10.29 -15.50
N ASP A 118 -9.62 -10.96 -15.92
CA ASP A 118 -9.69 -12.10 -16.83
C ASP A 118 -10.21 -13.36 -16.13
N ARG A 119 -9.82 -13.57 -14.86
CA ARG A 119 -10.20 -14.77 -14.07
C ARG A 119 -10.47 -14.45 -12.61
N GLU A 120 -11.62 -14.91 -12.11
CA GLU A 120 -12.07 -14.95 -10.71
C GLU A 120 -11.98 -13.64 -9.92
N VAL A 121 -10.77 -13.19 -9.61
CA VAL A 121 -10.47 -11.96 -8.88
C VAL A 121 -9.22 -11.29 -9.44
N GLY A 122 -9.20 -9.96 -9.41
CA GLY A 122 -8.03 -9.17 -9.73
C GLY A 122 -7.97 -7.88 -8.91
N ALA A 123 -6.77 -7.34 -8.79
CA ALA A 123 -6.49 -6.11 -8.06
C ALA A 123 -5.75 -5.09 -8.90
N VAL A 124 -6.06 -3.82 -8.65
CA VAL A 124 -5.36 -2.65 -9.20
C VAL A 124 -4.98 -1.74 -8.05
N LEU A 125 -3.69 -1.42 -7.95
CA LEU A 125 -3.13 -0.43 -7.05
C LEU A 125 -2.58 0.73 -7.87
N LEU A 126 -3.08 1.93 -7.57
CA LEU A 126 -2.60 3.20 -8.10
C LEU A 126 -1.89 3.95 -6.97
N THR A 127 -0.72 4.51 -7.27
CA THR A 127 0.05 5.33 -6.32
C THR A 127 0.39 6.67 -6.95
N SER A 128 0.38 7.75 -6.17
CA SER A 128 1.03 9.00 -6.59
C SER A 128 2.55 8.84 -6.57
N SER A 129 3.25 9.51 -7.48
CA SER A 129 4.70 9.69 -7.33
C SER A 129 5.04 10.91 -6.47
N PRO A 130 6.21 10.90 -5.80
CA PRO A 130 7.10 9.75 -5.69
C PRO A 130 6.59 8.71 -4.69
N VAL A 131 6.97 7.45 -4.93
CA VAL A 131 6.97 6.39 -3.92
C VAL A 131 8.31 6.45 -3.18
N SER A 132 8.28 6.33 -1.86
CA SER A 132 9.47 6.30 -1.01
C SER A 132 9.70 4.90 -0.45
N HIS A 133 10.94 4.41 -0.51
CA HIS A 133 11.36 3.15 0.07
C HIS A 133 12.30 3.41 1.25
N GLU A 134 11.85 3.04 2.44
CA GLU A 134 12.66 3.02 3.65
C GLU A 134 12.91 1.59 4.07
N HIS A 135 14.16 1.25 4.41
CA HIS A 135 14.50 -0.08 4.90
C HIS A 135 15.78 -0.11 5.73
N TYR A 136 15.94 -1.20 6.48
CA TYR A 136 17.18 -1.57 7.15
C TYR A 136 18.02 -2.50 6.30
N ILE A 137 19.34 -2.42 6.47
CA ILE A 137 20.30 -3.33 5.86
C ILE A 137 20.34 -4.61 6.71
N GLY A 138 20.01 -5.74 6.08
CA GLY A 138 19.99 -7.04 6.73
C GLY A 138 18.82 -7.25 7.71
N THR A 139 18.63 -8.49 8.13
CA THR A 139 17.52 -8.92 9.01
C THR A 139 17.98 -9.65 10.27
N THR A 140 19.27 -9.96 10.38
CA THR A 140 19.87 -10.70 11.50
C THR A 140 19.65 -10.00 12.84
N PRO A 141 19.91 -8.69 13.00
CA PRO A 141 19.69 -8.01 14.28
C PRO A 141 18.24 -8.10 14.79
N PHE A 142 17.27 -7.96 13.89
CA PHE A 142 15.84 -8.07 14.20
C PHE A 142 15.46 -9.49 14.66
N THR A 143 16.03 -10.50 13.99
CA THR A 143 15.82 -11.91 14.35
C THR A 143 16.40 -12.24 15.71
N ASN A 144 17.61 -11.74 16.00
CA ASN A 144 18.29 -11.93 17.27
C ASN A 144 17.51 -11.25 18.41
N TRP A 145 17.11 -9.99 18.20
CA TRP A 145 16.27 -9.25 19.15
C TRP A 145 14.95 -9.98 19.44
N CYS A 146 14.29 -10.49 18.41
CA CYS A 146 13.04 -11.23 18.55
C CYS A 146 13.21 -12.48 19.41
N LYS A 147 14.26 -13.27 19.16
CA LYS A 147 14.58 -14.49 19.94
C LYS A 147 14.85 -14.16 21.41
N LYS A 148 15.64 -13.12 21.67
CA LYS A 148 15.99 -12.64 23.01
C LYS A 148 14.74 -12.26 23.82
N ASN A 149 13.82 -11.56 23.16
CA ASN A 149 12.61 -11.02 23.78
C ASN A 149 11.39 -11.96 23.73
N ALA A 150 11.48 -13.09 23.04
CA ALA A 150 10.34 -13.97 22.74
C ALA A 150 9.54 -14.37 23.98
N ARG A 151 10.20 -14.72 25.08
CA ARG A 151 9.53 -15.13 26.33
C ARG A 151 8.70 -13.99 26.93
N ILE A 152 9.22 -12.77 26.93
CA ILE A 152 8.55 -11.59 27.48
C ILE A 152 7.39 -11.20 26.57
N ILE A 153 7.64 -11.21 25.25
CA ILE A 153 6.64 -10.92 24.22
C ILE A 153 5.44 -11.87 24.35
N LEU A 154 5.68 -13.18 24.36
CA LEU A 154 4.61 -14.19 24.44
C LEU A 154 3.87 -14.20 25.79
N LYS A 155 4.49 -13.67 26.86
CA LYS A 155 3.85 -13.52 28.17
C LYS A 155 2.94 -12.29 28.21
N ARG A 156 3.37 -11.16 27.63
CA ARG A 156 2.64 -9.88 27.67
C ARG A 156 1.59 -9.75 26.59
N TRP A 157 1.83 -10.33 25.41
CA TRP A 157 0.96 -10.31 24.24
C TRP A 157 0.68 -11.75 23.78
N PRO A 158 -0.08 -12.53 24.57
CA PRO A 158 -0.33 -13.95 24.29
C PRO A 158 -1.00 -14.19 22.93
N GLU A 159 -1.74 -13.21 22.39
CA GLU A 159 -2.40 -13.25 21.09
C GLU A 159 -1.44 -13.46 19.91
N ILE A 160 -0.15 -13.14 20.08
CA ILE A 160 0.88 -13.37 19.07
C ILE A 160 1.00 -14.85 18.70
N LYS A 161 0.68 -15.77 19.62
CA LYS A 161 0.70 -17.21 19.36
C LYS A 161 -0.23 -17.62 18.21
N GLU A 162 -1.32 -16.87 18.03
CA GLU A 162 -2.33 -17.12 17.01
C GLU A 162 -2.17 -16.20 15.79
N ARG A 163 -1.50 -15.05 15.96
CA ARG A 163 -1.50 -13.93 15.00
C ARG A 163 -0.16 -13.65 14.31
N SER A 164 0.89 -14.31 14.77
CA SER A 164 2.30 -14.04 14.40
C SER A 164 2.78 -12.65 14.81
N LEU A 165 4.05 -12.58 15.20
CA LEU A 165 4.73 -11.31 15.43
C LEU A 165 5.30 -10.80 14.11
N TRP A 166 5.14 -9.51 13.85
CA TRP A 166 5.69 -8.81 12.70
C TRP A 166 6.72 -7.79 13.18
N ILE A 167 7.89 -7.81 12.53
CA ILE A 167 8.89 -6.75 12.65
C ILE A 167 9.07 -6.19 11.25
N ILE A 168 8.71 -4.93 11.07
CA ILE A 168 8.76 -4.28 9.77
C ILE A 168 10.20 -3.83 9.53
N THR A 169 10.83 -4.33 8.46
CA THR A 169 12.22 -4.00 8.11
C THR A 169 12.31 -3.15 6.86
N SER A 170 11.24 -3.08 6.07
CA SER A 170 11.19 -2.40 4.78
C SER A 170 9.76 -1.98 4.47
N THR A 171 9.56 -0.77 3.94
CA THR A 171 8.26 -0.27 3.51
C THR A 171 8.37 0.59 2.25
N TYR A 172 7.42 0.42 1.34
CA TYR A 172 7.14 1.38 0.28
C TYR A 172 5.94 2.24 0.68
N SER A 173 6.08 3.56 0.58
CA SER A 173 5.05 4.53 0.98
C SER A 173 4.82 5.59 -0.09
N THR A 174 3.61 6.14 -0.13
CA THR A 174 3.22 7.21 -1.04
C THR A 174 2.24 8.14 -0.34
N LYS A 175 2.13 9.38 -0.80
CA LYS A 175 1.19 10.37 -0.24
C LYS A 175 -0.28 9.99 -0.52
N LYS A 176 -0.53 9.39 -1.68
CA LYS A 176 -1.86 9.02 -2.13
C LYS A 176 -1.85 7.68 -2.84
N CYS A 177 -2.80 6.81 -2.51
CA CYS A 177 -3.03 5.59 -3.26
C CYS A 177 -4.52 5.27 -3.39
N ALA A 178 -4.85 4.46 -4.39
CA ALA A 178 -6.17 3.89 -4.56
C ALA A 178 -6.07 2.41 -4.89
N ILE A 179 -6.89 1.60 -4.24
CA ILE A 179 -6.93 0.15 -4.37
C ILE A 179 -8.30 -0.24 -4.88
N ASN A 180 -8.35 -1.09 -5.91
CA ASN A 180 -9.56 -1.77 -6.33
C ASN A 180 -9.32 -3.28 -6.27
N LEU A 181 -10.26 -4.01 -5.68
CA LEU A 181 -10.34 -5.46 -5.71
C LEU A 181 -11.66 -5.83 -6.39
N SER A 182 -11.58 -6.46 -7.56
CA SER A 182 -12.74 -6.76 -8.40
C SER A 182 -12.79 -8.24 -8.77
N ARG A 183 -13.98 -8.73 -9.11
CA ARG A 183 -14.22 -10.10 -9.57
C ARG A 183 -14.49 -10.16 -11.07
N SER A 184 -14.28 -11.33 -11.68
CA SER A 184 -14.60 -11.54 -13.09
C SER A 184 -16.09 -11.34 -13.38
N GLY A 185 -16.42 -10.88 -14.59
CA GLY A 185 -17.79 -10.57 -15.01
C GLY A 185 -18.26 -9.15 -14.67
N GLY A 186 -17.46 -8.36 -13.96
CA GLY A 186 -17.68 -6.92 -13.77
C GLY A 186 -17.33 -6.08 -15.00
N ARG A 187 -17.82 -4.84 -15.03
CA ARG A 187 -17.37 -3.83 -16.01
C ARG A 187 -15.89 -3.52 -15.77
N GLY A 188 -15.11 -3.35 -16.84
CA GLY A 188 -13.71 -2.93 -16.73
C GLY A 188 -13.58 -1.54 -16.08
N LEU A 189 -12.59 -1.38 -15.22
CA LEU A 189 -12.26 -0.14 -14.51
C LEU A 189 -11.51 0.80 -15.45
N GLN A 190 -11.92 2.06 -15.55
CA GLN A 190 -11.29 3.06 -16.41
C GLN A 190 -10.45 4.04 -15.60
N VAL A 191 -9.17 4.13 -15.96
CA VAL A 191 -8.21 5.03 -15.33
C VAL A 191 -7.49 5.85 -16.41
N GLY A 192 -7.56 7.18 -16.29
CA GLY A 192 -6.85 8.14 -17.12
C GLY A 192 -5.55 8.61 -16.47
N PHE A 193 -4.55 8.97 -17.27
CA PHE A 193 -3.25 9.48 -16.82
C PHE A 193 -2.88 10.75 -17.60
N ASN A 194 -2.28 11.72 -16.92
CA ASN A 194 -1.87 13.01 -17.53
C ASN A 194 -0.54 12.97 -18.28
N VAL A 195 0.22 11.87 -18.22
CA VAL A 195 1.58 11.81 -18.81
C VAL A 195 1.72 10.63 -19.77
N ASP A 196 2.32 10.89 -20.93
CA ASP A 196 2.68 9.90 -21.94
C ASP A 196 4.17 9.55 -21.77
N VAL A 197 4.49 8.42 -21.13
CA VAL A 197 5.83 7.81 -21.25
C VAL A 197 5.69 6.29 -21.37
N SER A 198 5.94 5.82 -22.58
CA SER A 198 6.22 4.44 -22.93
C SER A 198 7.71 4.14 -22.74
N ALA A 199 8.06 3.21 -21.84
CA ALA A 199 9.38 2.56 -21.90
C ALA A 199 9.49 1.15 -21.26
N PHE A 200 8.45 0.59 -20.63
CA PHE A 200 8.53 -0.80 -20.10
C PHE A 200 7.23 -1.64 -20.20
N GLY A 201 6.33 -1.35 -21.15
CA GLY A 201 5.24 -2.29 -21.46
C GLY A 201 4.13 -2.45 -20.41
N GLN A 202 4.13 -1.64 -19.35
CA GLN A 202 2.97 -1.42 -18.48
C GLN A 202 2.78 0.09 -18.26
N ALA A 203 1.53 0.53 -18.24
CA ALA A 203 1.09 1.92 -18.31
C ALA A 203 1.64 2.83 -17.18
N GLY A 204 1.73 4.13 -17.46
CA GLY A 204 1.57 5.22 -16.49
C GLY A 204 2.72 5.45 -15.50
N SER A 205 3.88 5.92 -15.94
CA SER A 205 4.91 6.39 -15.00
C SER A 205 4.42 7.63 -14.21
N GLY A 206 3.98 7.45 -12.96
CA GLY A 206 4.04 8.44 -11.88
C GLY A 206 3.22 9.73 -11.98
N GLY A 207 2.48 9.93 -13.06
CA GLY A 207 1.61 11.10 -13.23
C GLY A 207 0.35 11.05 -12.36
N GLU A 208 -0.31 12.20 -12.25
CA GLU A 208 -1.69 12.24 -11.74
C GLU A 208 -2.56 11.25 -12.50
N TRP A 209 -3.32 10.45 -11.75
CA TRP A 209 -4.29 9.51 -12.28
C TRP A 209 -5.71 10.00 -11.98
N TYR A 210 -6.62 9.66 -12.88
CA TYR A 210 -8.04 10.03 -12.83
C TYR A 210 -8.86 8.77 -12.97
N ARG A 211 -9.87 8.59 -12.13
CA ARG A 211 -10.75 7.42 -12.17
C ARG A 211 -12.10 7.81 -12.75
N ASN A 212 -12.74 6.90 -13.46
CA ASN A 212 -14.15 7.03 -13.74
C ASN A 212 -14.94 7.01 -12.41
N LYS A 213 -15.68 8.09 -12.12
CA LYS A 213 -16.49 8.25 -10.90
C LYS A 213 -17.62 7.23 -10.78
N MET A 214 -18.00 6.61 -11.90
CA MET A 214 -19.02 5.56 -11.92
C MET A 214 -18.47 4.18 -11.57
N ASP A 215 -17.13 4.02 -11.54
CA ASP A 215 -16.51 2.77 -11.15
C ASP A 215 -16.59 2.58 -9.62
N GLN A 216 -17.16 1.45 -9.20
CA GLN A 216 -17.31 1.10 -7.80
C GLN A 216 -16.12 0.27 -7.29
N GLY A 217 -16.04 0.06 -5.97
CA GLY A 217 -15.07 -0.84 -5.34
C GLY A 217 -13.68 -0.24 -5.09
N TRP A 218 -13.51 1.07 -5.32
CA TRP A 218 -12.28 1.78 -4.99
C TRP A 218 -12.23 2.18 -3.52
N ALA A 219 -11.14 1.85 -2.85
CA ALA A 219 -10.73 2.45 -1.58
C ALA A 219 -9.60 3.45 -1.85
N GLU A 220 -9.76 4.71 -1.46
CA GLU A 220 -8.76 5.77 -1.64
C GLU A 220 -8.20 6.20 -0.28
N TYR A 221 -6.88 6.36 -0.23
CA TYR A 221 -6.14 6.75 0.96
C TYR A 221 -5.23 7.93 0.58
N THR A 222 -5.32 9.02 1.34
CA THR A 222 -4.49 10.22 1.14
C THR A 222 -4.04 10.77 2.49
N THR A 223 -2.82 11.29 2.54
CA THR A 223 -2.30 12.06 3.67
C THR A 223 -2.52 13.56 3.50
N GLU A 224 -3.09 13.99 2.37
CA GLU A 224 -3.49 15.38 2.13
C GLU A 224 -4.80 15.67 2.88
N VAL A 225 -4.77 16.65 3.78
CA VAL A 225 -5.98 17.15 4.46
C VAL A 225 -6.87 17.78 3.39
N SER A 226 -8.11 17.30 3.24
CA SER A 226 -9.06 17.94 2.33
C SER A 226 -9.34 19.37 2.81
N SER A 227 -8.81 20.36 2.10
CA SER A 227 -9.15 21.77 2.31
C SER A 227 -10.56 22.07 1.79
N PHE A 228 -11.59 21.61 2.51
CA PHE A 228 -12.97 22.04 2.28
C PHE A 228 -13.71 22.15 3.61
N ALA A 229 -13.63 23.35 4.22
CA ALA A 229 -14.72 24.01 4.94
C ALA A 229 -14.24 25.30 5.60
N THR A 230 -14.09 26.37 4.81
CA THR A 230 -14.29 27.74 5.32
C THR A 230 -14.97 28.55 4.22
N GLU A 231 -16.19 28.16 3.87
CA GLU A 231 -17.12 29.10 3.25
C GLU A 231 -17.83 29.86 4.38
N ASN A 232 -17.42 31.12 4.48
CA ASN A 232 -18.04 32.27 5.11
C ASN A 232 -19.50 32.08 5.55
N ILE A 233 -19.72 32.05 6.87
CA ILE A 233 -20.95 32.59 7.46
C ILE A 233 -20.60 34.03 7.85
N ALA A 234 -20.97 34.98 7.00
CA ALA A 234 -21.06 36.38 7.38
C ALA A 234 -22.28 36.54 8.30
N TYR A 235 -22.07 37.18 9.45
CA TYR A 235 -23.13 37.71 10.31
C TYR A 235 -23.72 38.99 9.71
#